data_AF-A0A383AZS6-F1
#
_entry.id   AF-A0A383AZS6-F1
#
_cell.length_a   1.000
_cell.length_b   1.000
_cell.length_c   1.000
_cell.angle_alpha   90.00
_cell.angle_beta   90.00
_cell.angle_gamma   90.00
#
_symmetry.space_group_name_H-M   'P 1'
#
loop_
_entity.id
_entity.type
_entity.pdbx_description
1 polymer ?
#
loop_
_entity_poly.entity_id
_entity_poly.type
_entity_poly.pdbx_seq_one_letter_code
_entity_poly.pdbx_strand_id
1 'polypeptide(L)' 'MISRRKLLLGSGAVATSALLNRPAYSTSTQGPADLILTGGEIHTVDSRNLRVEAMAVGNGRVLATGTTTEI' A
#
# COMPACT_ATOMS: atom_id res chain seq x y z
N MET A 1 53.97 32.34 17.98
CA MET A 1 53.26 31.12 17.54
C MET A 1 51.97 31.01 18.34
N ILE A 2 50.80 31.12 17.71
CA ILE A 2 49.57 30.39 18.07
C ILE A 2 48.66 30.46 16.84
N SER A 3 48.16 29.30 16.43
CA SER A 3 47.55 29.03 15.13
C SER A 3 46.09 29.47 15.09
N ARG A 4 45.73 30.33 14.14
CA ARG A 4 44.34 30.81 13.89
C ARG A 4 43.43 29.74 13.25
N ARG A 5 43.83 28.47 13.28
CA ARG A 5 43.28 27.40 12.44
C ARG A 5 42.38 26.42 13.21
N LYS A 6 41.64 26.90 14.22
CA LYS A 6 40.70 26.08 15.00
C LYS A 6 39.42 26.85 15.37
N LEU A 7 38.83 27.54 14.40
CA LEU A 7 37.52 28.20 14.59
C LEU A 7 36.58 27.93 13.40
N LEU A 8 36.70 26.72 12.83
CA LEU A 8 35.82 26.22 11.78
C LEU A 8 35.39 24.78 12.10
N LEU A 9 34.95 24.55 13.33
CA LEU A 9 34.22 23.34 13.71
C LEU A 9 32.99 23.77 14.53
N GLY A 10 31.82 23.62 13.94
CA GLY A 10 30.55 23.64 14.67
C GLY A 10 29.56 24.64 14.14
N SER A 11 28.73 24.20 13.19
CA SER A 11 27.37 24.66 12.83
C SER A 11 27.03 23.98 11.50
N GLY A 12 26.03 23.13 11.30
CA GLY A 12 24.95 22.57 12.08
C GLY A 12 24.11 21.80 11.05
N ALA A 13 24.24 20.48 10.99
CA ALA A 13 23.43 19.65 10.09
C ALA A 13 22.22 19.15 10.87
N VAL A 14 21.12 19.91 10.81
CA VAL A 14 19.83 19.50 11.36
C VAL A 14 18.81 19.60 10.23
N ALA A 15 18.14 18.48 9.94
CA ALA A 15 16.87 18.32 9.24
C ALA A 15 16.90 17.27 8.11
N THR A 16 17.00 15.99 8.48
CA THR A 16 16.60 14.88 7.58
C THR A 16 16.16 13.65 8.39
N SER A 17 15.05 13.75 9.14
CA SER A 17 14.46 12.56 9.79
C SER A 17 12.96 12.37 9.57
N ALA A 18 12.33 13.09 8.62
CA ALA A 18 10.88 13.02 8.41
C ALA A 18 10.43 12.21 7.17
N LEU A 19 11.26 11.31 6.61
CA LEU A 19 10.91 10.58 5.36
C LEU A 19 10.54 9.09 5.53
N LEU A 20 10.44 8.56 6.74
CA LEU A 20 10.24 7.11 6.92
C LEU A 20 8.84 6.68 7.38
N ASN A 21 7.85 7.58 7.48
CA ASN A 21 6.47 7.17 7.73
C ASN A 21 5.77 6.74 6.43
N ARG A 22 6.32 5.71 5.79
CA ARG A 22 5.68 5.05 4.65
C ARG A 22 4.69 4.05 5.26
N PRO A 23 3.37 4.20 5.07
CA PRO A 23 2.42 3.22 5.57
C PRO A 23 2.81 1.87 4.98
N ALA A 24 3.25 0.96 5.84
CA ALA A 24 3.47 -0.42 5.47
C ALA A 24 2.10 -0.97 5.12
N TYR A 25 1.78 -1.02 3.82
CA TYR A 25 0.70 -1.86 3.34
C TYR A 25 1.08 -3.27 3.74
N SER A 26 0.48 -3.76 4.82
CA SER A 26 0.56 -5.14 5.20
C SER A 26 -0.07 -5.91 4.04
N THR A 27 0.76 -6.51 3.19
CA THR A 27 0.34 -7.61 2.34
C THR A 27 0.03 -8.75 3.29
N SER A 28 -1.17 -8.75 3.87
CA SER A 28 -1.71 -9.96 4.46
C SER A 28 -1.66 -11.00 3.35
N THR A 29 -0.90 -12.09 3.55
CA THR A 29 -1.04 -13.29 2.73
C THR A 29 -2.51 -13.68 2.82
N GLN A 30 -3.30 -13.25 1.83
CA GLN A 30 -4.70 -13.56 1.78
C GLN A 30 -4.77 -15.07 1.51
N GLY A 31 -5.37 -15.79 2.45
CA GLY A 31 -5.65 -17.21 2.28
C GLY A 31 -6.54 -17.45 1.06
N PRO A 32 -6.75 -18.72 0.67
CA PRO A 32 -7.63 -19.04 -0.44
C PRO A 32 -9.02 -18.41 -0.24
N ALA A 33 -9.63 -17.98 -1.33
CA ALA A 33 -11.02 -17.55 -1.33
C ALA A 33 -11.93 -18.73 -0.90
N ASP A 34 -12.93 -18.43 -0.07
CA ASP A 34 -13.97 -19.40 0.31
C ASP A 34 -15.24 -19.24 -0.54
N LEU A 35 -15.37 -18.12 -1.26
CA LEU A 35 -16.44 -17.83 -2.20
C LEU A 35 -15.91 -17.08 -3.42
N ILE A 36 -16.34 -17.51 -4.60
CA ILE A 36 -16.07 -16.83 -5.88
C ILE A 36 -17.42 -16.52 -6.55
N LEU A 37 -17.64 -15.25 -6.86
CA LEU A 37 -18.76 -14.77 -7.67
C LEU A 37 -18.24 -14.49 -9.09
N THR A 38 -18.83 -15.09 -10.12
CA THR A 38 -18.44 -14.90 -11.53
C THR A 38 -19.63 -14.89 -12.47
N GLY A 39 -19.40 -14.47 -13.73
CA GLY A 39 -20.39 -14.60 -14.81
C GLY A 39 -21.56 -13.62 -14.76
N GLY A 40 -21.46 -12.57 -13.93
CA GLY A 40 -22.46 -11.51 -13.82
C GLY A 40 -21.81 -10.14 -13.69
N GLU A 41 -22.62 -9.08 -13.62
CA GLU A 41 -22.13 -7.72 -13.39
C GLU A 41 -22.27 -7.35 -11.90
N ILE A 42 -21.15 -7.07 -11.24
CA ILE A 42 -21.08 -6.71 -9.83
C ILE A 42 -20.81 -5.22 -9.72
N HIS A 43 -21.76 -4.49 -9.13
CA HIS A 43 -21.58 -3.07 -8.82
C HIS A 43 -20.85 -2.88 -7.50
N THR A 44 -19.75 -2.12 -7.52
CA THR A 44 -19.01 -1.77 -6.31
C THR A 44 -19.06 -0.26 -6.07
N VAL A 45 -18.75 0.15 -4.84
CA VAL A 45 -18.59 1.57 -4.48
C VAL A 45 -17.14 2.06 -4.68
N ASP A 46 -16.25 1.22 -5.20
CA ASP A 46 -14.88 1.64 -5.55
C ASP A 46 -14.92 2.54 -6.79
N SER A 47 -14.54 3.80 -6.62
CA SER A 47 -14.42 4.79 -7.70
C SER A 47 -13.57 4.34 -8.89
N ARG A 48 -12.63 3.40 -8.69
CA ARG A 48 -11.78 2.87 -9.77
C ARG A 48 -12.43 1.72 -10.51
N ASN A 49 -13.30 0.96 -9.85
CA ASN A 49 -13.87 -0.29 -10.35
C ASN A 49 -15.35 -0.39 -9.99
N LEU A 50 -16.16 0.55 -10.49
CA LEU A 50 -17.60 0.61 -10.20
C LEU A 50 -18.37 -0.62 -10.69
N ARG A 51 -17.82 -1.34 -11.68
CA ARG A 51 -18.39 -2.52 -12.32
C ARG A 51 -17.29 -3.55 -12.53
N VAL A 52 -17.47 -4.76 -12.03
CA VAL A 52 -16.56 -5.90 -12.21
C VAL A 52 -17.36 -7.15 -12.55
N GLU A 53 -16.73 -8.14 -13.18
CA GLU A 53 -17.41 -9.38 -13.59
C GLU A 53 -17.25 -10.52 -12.57
N ALA A 54 -16.18 -10.44 -11.77
CA ALA A 54 -15.86 -11.43 -10.77
C ALA A 54 -15.33 -10.83 -9.47
N MET A 55 -15.58 -11.53 -8.37
CA MET A 55 -15.18 -11.16 -7.01
C MET A 55 -14.85 -12.40 -6.18
N ALA A 56 -13.67 -12.40 -5.56
CA ALA A 56 -13.23 -13.41 -4.61
C ALA A 56 -13.40 -12.89 -3.18
N VAL A 57 -14.00 -13.70 -2.32
CA VAL A 57 -14.22 -13.42 -0.89
C VAL A 57 -13.57 -14.51 -0.07
N GLY A 58 -12.97 -14.12 1.06
CA GLY A 58 -12.41 -15.04 2.04
C GLY A 58 -12.54 -14.47 3.44
N ASN A 59 -13.03 -15.28 4.39
CA ASN A 59 -13.27 -14.88 5.78
C ASN A 59 -14.12 -13.59 5.89
N GLY A 60 -15.13 -13.46 5.02
CA GLY A 60 -16.03 -12.31 4.97
C GLY A 60 -15.39 -11.01 4.46
N ARG A 61 -14.21 -11.08 3.80
CA ARG A 61 -13.53 -9.93 3.20
C ARG A 61 -13.33 -10.15 1.71
N VAL A 62 -13.44 -9.07 0.94
CA VAL A 62 -13.09 -9.08 -0.49
C VAL A 62 -11.58 -9.23 -0.61
N LEU A 63 -11.15 -10.27 -1.33
CA LEU A 63 -9.75 -10.55 -1.59
C LEU A 63 -9.31 -9.95 -2.93
N ALA A 64 -10.14 -10.09 -3.96
CA ALA A 64 -9.88 -9.58 -5.30
C ALA A 64 -11.17 -9.30 -6.06
N THR A 65 -11.09 -8.41 -7.05
CA THR A 65 -12.15 -8.06 -7.98
C THR A 65 -11.56 -7.88 -9.37
N GLY A 66 -12.24 -8.32 -10.41
CA GLY A 66 -11.71 -8.25 -11.79
C GLY A 66 -12.65 -8.86 -12.82
N THR A 67 -12.06 -9.34 -13.92
CA THR A 67 -12.77 -10.13 -14.94
C THR A 67 -12.89 -11.60 -14.51
N THR A 68 -13.79 -12.35 -15.13
CA THR A 68 -13.99 -13.78 -14.81
C THR A 68 -12.73 -14.64 -15.02
N THR A 69 -11.81 -14.22 -15.87
CA THR A 69 -10.56 -14.96 -16.15
C THR A 69 -9.46 -14.66 -15.13
N GLU A 70 -9.53 -13.53 -14.42
CA GLU A 70 -8.48 -13.04 -13.52
C GLU A 70 -8.66 -13.47 -12.06
N ILE A 71 -9.86 -13.87 -11.68
CA ILE A 71 -10.29 -14.16 -10.29
C ILE A 71 -10.52 -15.65 -10.11
#